data_AF-A0A934DPB7-F1
#
_entry.id   AF-A0A934DPB7-F1
#
_cell.length_a   1.000
_cell.length_b   1.000
_cell.length_c   1.000
_cell.angle_alpha   90.00
_cell.angle_beta   90.00
_cell.angle_gamma   90.00
#
_symmetry.space_group_name_H-M   'P 1'
#
loop_
_entity.id
_entity.type
_entity.pdbx_description
1 polymer ?
#
loop_
_entity_poly.entity_id
_entity_poly.type
_entity_poly.pdbx_seq_one_letter_code
_entity_poly.pdbx_strand_id
1 'polypeptide(L)'
;MAESDSSGPGSSHGLREFDMDGSVSSGPVVETWDDQMKATTEEQFEASARFAAQQKALREKKQRARKRQIIIVSIATVAAVAAGIPLTRAVMREAATADSLRGGLDEVSKPLTTIGFNTAKEWFDVPTAGLVIDVPADSCSAIAAIPLGGKEMISVHVERPKAIALDGKGVVWCTCEAERVTVKYPDTSLPRVALRWLSRHAAEVGGAEVLATRDLRPFAYPDDPTSLGCSDPAFKSWSGLNREADLQPIDPKKPEAAARFLAEGMDPTGLFPTDRTFGVLRAEKERCYIAAPDKPGMHYSVRSDEGKRLVPDTTGAVGLCSYAGAKTFSFWRPKGSTGNLIVAHTASEKLGGLAGLHELATRLKLDDLKLLYEDKDLQPDAIASLKASSVAPNTIVTPDSTGLPGKLDAMVVSFSMGALGSFFPEVSPPVPYACLPELAPAEVPRTLVCAQSRPQVWRSDAPAKTQGAAEAKYPVWLAMFQGVTDKEGLKSAARMLAFARRMTLLGFEPSTTDGVIDQADGATISGRQGRDLTVAVGLVKRAPWIVPLTEGAAWTLDGPIQPIKLPLGKTIKVRGRQALGGDPGTRRVVVWRK
;
A
#
# COMPACT_ATOMS: atom_id res chain seq x y z
N MET A 1 11.65 9.57 -47.81
CA MET A 1 10.86 8.88 -48.85
C MET A 1 9.56 8.43 -48.21
N ALA A 2 8.44 9.01 -48.68
CA ALA A 2 7.01 8.73 -48.43
C ALA A 2 6.55 8.69 -46.94
N GLU A 3 5.76 9.63 -46.40
CA GLU A 3 4.32 9.95 -46.66
C GLU A 3 3.43 8.69 -46.68
N SER A 4 2.27 8.59 -46.04
CA SER A 4 1.38 9.57 -45.39
C SER A 4 0.26 8.85 -44.60
N ASP A 5 -0.35 9.64 -43.72
CA ASP A 5 -1.66 9.59 -43.03
C ASP A 5 -2.78 8.62 -43.45
N SER A 6 -3.61 8.26 -42.44
CA SER A 6 -5.08 8.49 -42.36
C SER A 6 -5.73 7.46 -41.41
N SER A 7 -6.20 7.83 -40.21
CA SER A 7 -7.47 8.49 -39.85
C SER A 7 -8.73 7.63 -40.03
N GLY A 8 -9.49 7.45 -38.93
CA GLY A 8 -10.96 7.38 -39.01
C GLY A 8 -11.66 6.16 -38.38
N PRO A 9 -12.54 6.35 -37.36
CA PRO A 9 -13.31 5.30 -36.70
C PRO A 9 -14.70 5.09 -37.34
N GLY A 10 -15.22 3.86 -37.26
CA GLY A 10 -16.56 3.51 -37.75
C GLY A 10 -17.40 2.82 -36.68
N SER A 11 -18.48 3.49 -36.27
CA SER A 11 -19.62 2.94 -35.55
C SER A 11 -20.64 2.37 -36.54
N SER A 12 -21.30 1.26 -36.20
CA SER A 12 -22.68 1.00 -36.67
C SER A 12 -23.33 -0.18 -35.93
N HIS A 13 -24.63 0.00 -35.73
CA HIS A 13 -25.61 -0.90 -35.13
C HIS A 13 -25.75 -2.24 -35.88
N GLY A 14 -25.91 -3.33 -35.12
CA GLY A 14 -26.42 -4.61 -35.62
C GLY A 14 -27.81 -4.90 -35.04
N LEU A 15 -28.86 -4.65 -35.84
CA LEU A 15 -30.20 -5.21 -35.66
C LEU A 15 -30.26 -6.54 -36.43
N ARG A 16 -30.78 -7.58 -35.77
CA ARG A 16 -30.95 -8.93 -36.34
C ARG A 16 -32.34 -9.07 -36.95
N GLU A 17 -32.37 -9.36 -38.25
CA GLU A 17 -33.48 -9.96 -39.00
C GLU A 17 -33.76 -11.39 -38.55
N PHE A 18 -35.03 -11.80 -38.63
CA PHE A 18 -35.41 -13.20 -38.84
C PHE A 18 -36.60 -13.23 -39.80
N ASP A 19 -36.37 -13.85 -40.95
CA ASP A 19 -37.30 -14.13 -42.02
C ASP A 19 -38.42 -15.09 -41.60
N MET A 20 -39.61 -14.89 -42.17
CA MET A 20 -40.64 -15.91 -42.33
C MET A 20 -40.98 -16.04 -43.82
N ASP A 21 -40.86 -17.27 -44.31
CA ASP A 21 -41.22 -17.70 -45.66
C ASP A 21 -42.72 -17.59 -45.94
N GLY A 22 -43.03 -17.16 -47.16
CA GLY A 22 -44.37 -17.12 -47.72
C GLY A 22 -44.79 -18.43 -48.39
N SER A 23 -46.11 -18.60 -48.56
CA SER A 23 -46.65 -19.35 -49.70
C SER A 23 -48.00 -18.77 -50.12
N VAL A 24 -48.18 -18.75 -51.44
CA VAL A 24 -49.19 -18.04 -52.22
C VAL A 24 -50.37 -18.96 -52.53
N SER A 25 -51.60 -18.42 -52.55
CA SER A 25 -52.71 -19.01 -53.29
C SER A 25 -53.76 -17.95 -53.68
N SER A 26 -54.20 -18.06 -54.93
CA SER A 26 -54.93 -17.11 -55.79
C SER A 26 -56.47 -17.23 -55.75
N GLY A 27 -57.18 -16.14 -56.10
CA GLY A 27 -58.48 -16.20 -56.80
C GLY A 27 -59.70 -15.56 -56.12
N PRO A 28 -60.75 -15.14 -56.86
CA PRO A 28 -61.16 -13.72 -56.85
C PRO A 28 -62.69 -13.43 -56.72
N VAL A 29 -63.02 -12.12 -56.71
CA VAL A 29 -64.28 -11.44 -57.12
C VAL A 29 -65.45 -11.28 -56.11
N VAL A 30 -65.59 -10.01 -55.69
CA VAL A 30 -66.80 -9.14 -55.60
C VAL A 30 -68.10 -9.74 -55.03
N GLU A 31 -68.44 -9.34 -53.80
CA GLU A 31 -69.82 -9.19 -53.33
C GLU A 31 -69.92 -8.06 -52.28
N THR A 32 -71.10 -7.47 -52.20
CA THR A 32 -71.47 -6.10 -51.78
C THR A 32 -71.28 -5.74 -50.30
N TRP A 33 -70.60 -4.60 -50.04
CA TRP A 33 -70.31 -4.04 -48.71
C TRP A 33 -71.52 -3.46 -47.94
N ASP A 34 -72.70 -3.32 -48.55
CA ASP A 34 -73.85 -2.65 -47.93
C ASP A 34 -74.73 -3.55 -47.04
N ASP A 35 -74.57 -4.88 -47.09
CA ASP A 35 -75.36 -5.81 -46.27
C ASP A 35 -74.67 -6.19 -44.94
N GLN A 36 -73.33 -6.03 -44.82
CA GLN A 36 -72.60 -6.31 -43.57
C GLN A 36 -72.71 -5.19 -42.51
N MET A 37 -73.00 -3.96 -42.92
CA MET A 37 -73.10 -2.80 -42.00
C MET A 37 -74.46 -2.70 -41.29
N LYS A 38 -75.52 -3.33 -41.83
CA LYS A 38 -76.85 -3.36 -41.19
C LYS A 38 -77.01 -4.49 -40.17
N ALA A 39 -76.30 -5.60 -40.32
CA ALA A 39 -76.34 -6.70 -39.34
C ALA A 39 -75.53 -6.40 -38.05
N THR A 40 -74.48 -5.57 -38.14
CA THR A 40 -73.61 -5.25 -36.99
C THR A 40 -74.17 -4.16 -36.06
N THR A 41 -75.15 -3.37 -36.51
CA THR A 41 -75.75 -2.30 -35.69
C THR A 41 -76.91 -2.79 -34.82
N GLU A 42 -77.62 -3.86 -35.21
CA GLU A 42 -78.73 -4.42 -34.43
C GLU A 42 -78.22 -5.32 -33.29
N GLU A 43 -77.13 -6.07 -33.51
CA GLU A 43 -76.48 -6.90 -32.48
C GLU A 43 -75.83 -6.07 -31.36
N GLN A 44 -75.29 -4.89 -31.69
CA GLN A 44 -74.69 -3.98 -30.71
C GLN A 44 -75.74 -3.27 -29.85
N PHE A 45 -76.95 -3.02 -30.39
CA PHE A 45 -78.03 -2.42 -29.62
C PHE A 45 -78.63 -3.40 -28.61
N GLU A 46 -78.82 -4.68 -28.99
CA GLU A 46 -79.28 -5.72 -28.06
C GLU A 46 -78.25 -6.05 -26.97
N ALA A 47 -76.96 -6.07 -27.30
CA ALA A 47 -75.90 -6.28 -26.32
C ALA A 47 -75.84 -5.16 -25.26
N SER A 48 -76.05 -3.91 -25.68
CA SER A 48 -76.08 -2.75 -24.78
C SER A 48 -77.29 -2.76 -23.82
N ALA A 49 -78.46 -3.23 -24.29
CA ALA A 49 -79.67 -3.34 -23.48
C ALA A 49 -79.56 -4.44 -22.41
N ARG A 50 -78.95 -5.58 -22.74
CA ARG A 50 -78.69 -6.69 -21.79
C ARG A 50 -77.70 -6.28 -20.69
N PHE A 51 -76.69 -5.46 -21.02
CA PHE A 51 -75.72 -4.96 -20.05
C PHE A 51 -76.35 -3.94 -19.07
N ALA A 52 -77.22 -3.06 -19.57
CA ALA A 52 -77.96 -2.10 -18.74
C ALA A 52 -78.96 -2.80 -17.79
N ALA A 53 -79.64 -3.86 -18.26
CA ALA A 53 -80.54 -4.67 -17.43
C ALA A 53 -79.78 -5.47 -16.34
N GLN A 54 -78.61 -6.03 -16.65
CA GLN A 54 -77.76 -6.71 -15.66
C GLN A 54 -77.23 -5.75 -14.58
N GLN A 55 -76.86 -4.52 -14.95
CA GLN A 55 -76.42 -3.52 -13.96
C GLN A 55 -77.54 -3.04 -13.04
N LYS A 56 -78.78 -2.91 -13.54
CA LYS A 56 -79.94 -2.53 -12.72
C LYS A 56 -80.32 -3.63 -11.73
N ALA A 57 -80.29 -4.90 -12.16
CA ALA A 57 -80.52 -6.06 -11.29
C ALA A 57 -79.44 -6.23 -10.19
N LEU A 58 -78.18 -5.91 -10.49
CA LEU A 58 -77.09 -5.91 -9.51
C LEU A 58 -77.20 -4.77 -8.49
N ARG A 59 -77.68 -3.58 -8.90
CA ARG A 59 -77.90 -2.44 -7.97
C ARG A 59 -79.08 -2.68 -7.03
N GLU A 60 -80.16 -3.31 -7.49
CA GLU A 60 -81.30 -3.68 -6.63
C GLU A 60 -80.97 -4.83 -5.66
N LYS A 61 -80.15 -5.82 -6.07
CA LYS A 61 -79.61 -6.85 -5.16
C LYS A 61 -78.67 -6.26 -4.10
N LYS A 62 -77.81 -5.29 -4.47
CA LYS A 62 -76.89 -4.63 -3.52
C LYS A 62 -77.61 -3.72 -2.51
N GLN A 63 -78.72 -3.08 -2.88
CA GLN A 63 -79.50 -2.27 -1.93
C GLN A 63 -80.32 -3.11 -0.94
N ARG A 64 -80.86 -4.26 -1.35
CA ARG A 64 -81.58 -5.18 -0.43
C ARG A 64 -80.64 -5.95 0.50
N ALA A 65 -79.39 -6.21 0.09
CA ALA A 65 -78.35 -6.79 0.95
C ALA A 65 -77.82 -5.78 1.99
N ARG A 66 -77.65 -4.51 1.62
CA ARG A 66 -77.18 -3.46 2.56
C ARG A 66 -78.16 -3.17 3.70
N LYS A 67 -79.49 -3.24 3.48
CA LYS A 67 -80.48 -3.01 4.55
C LYS A 67 -80.61 -4.16 5.55
N ARG A 68 -80.24 -5.40 5.21
CA ARG A 68 -80.21 -6.54 6.17
C ARG A 68 -78.88 -6.71 6.89
N GLN A 69 -77.76 -6.25 6.31
CA GLN A 69 -76.46 -6.29 6.99
C GLN A 69 -76.28 -5.21 8.07
N ILE A 70 -76.97 -4.08 8.03
CA ILE A 70 -76.79 -3.01 9.03
C ILE A 70 -77.32 -3.39 10.44
N ILE A 71 -78.28 -4.32 10.55
CA ILE A 71 -78.83 -4.76 11.85
C ILE A 71 -78.07 -5.98 12.43
N ILE A 72 -77.47 -6.82 11.59
CA ILE A 72 -76.64 -7.96 12.04
C ILE A 72 -75.20 -7.51 12.32
N VAL A 73 -74.67 -6.53 11.56
CA VAL A 73 -73.33 -6.00 11.78
C VAL A 73 -73.24 -5.20 13.07
N SER A 74 -74.29 -4.48 13.51
CA SER A 74 -74.25 -3.71 14.77
C SER A 74 -74.23 -4.56 16.04
N ILE A 75 -74.78 -5.78 16.03
CA ILE A 75 -74.69 -6.72 17.16
C ILE A 75 -73.38 -7.53 17.09
N ALA A 76 -72.85 -7.80 15.89
CA ALA A 76 -71.56 -8.46 15.72
C ALA A 76 -70.34 -7.53 15.92
N THR A 77 -70.44 -6.21 15.66
CA THR A 77 -69.34 -5.26 15.92
C THR A 77 -69.15 -4.97 17.40
N VAL A 78 -70.19 -5.00 18.24
CA VAL A 78 -70.00 -4.81 19.69
C VAL A 78 -69.31 -6.04 20.31
N ALA A 79 -69.59 -7.25 19.82
CA ALA A 79 -68.88 -8.47 20.23
C ALA A 79 -67.45 -8.57 19.66
N ALA A 80 -67.21 -8.10 18.43
CA ALA A 80 -65.87 -8.09 17.81
C ALA A 80 -64.97 -6.93 18.29
N VAL A 81 -65.53 -5.80 18.73
CA VAL A 81 -64.77 -4.69 19.33
C VAL A 81 -64.36 -5.03 20.77
N ALA A 82 -65.20 -5.75 21.53
CA ALA A 82 -64.83 -6.22 22.87
C ALA A 82 -63.68 -7.27 22.84
N ALA A 83 -63.57 -8.08 21.78
CA ALA A 83 -62.47 -9.03 21.57
C ALA A 83 -61.28 -8.46 20.76
N GLY A 84 -61.46 -7.39 19.98
CA GLY A 84 -60.40 -6.76 19.17
C GLY A 84 -59.53 -5.75 19.94
N ILE A 85 -60.06 -5.12 21.00
CA ILE A 85 -59.29 -4.23 21.88
C ILE A 85 -58.13 -4.97 22.60
N PRO A 86 -58.30 -6.18 23.17
CA PRO A 86 -57.17 -6.90 23.76
C PRO A 86 -56.13 -7.36 22.72
N LEU A 87 -56.56 -7.79 21.53
CA LEU A 87 -55.66 -8.19 20.44
C LEU A 87 -54.83 -7.01 19.91
N THR A 88 -55.45 -5.85 19.68
CA THR A 88 -54.74 -4.63 19.24
C THR A 88 -53.80 -4.10 20.33
N ARG A 89 -54.20 -4.15 21.61
CA ARG A 89 -53.31 -3.81 22.73
C ARG A 89 -52.15 -4.80 22.88
N ALA A 90 -52.36 -6.09 22.64
CA ALA A 90 -51.31 -7.09 22.67
C ALA A 90 -50.30 -6.85 21.53
N VAL A 91 -50.78 -6.63 20.30
CA VAL A 91 -49.92 -6.30 19.14
C VAL A 91 -49.16 -5.00 19.36
N MET A 92 -49.79 -3.95 19.89
CA MET A 92 -49.11 -2.68 20.17
C MET A 92 -48.08 -2.81 21.29
N ARG A 93 -48.34 -3.62 22.33
CA ARG A 93 -47.35 -3.92 23.38
C ARG A 93 -46.18 -4.73 22.85
N GLU A 94 -46.44 -5.70 21.98
CA GLU A 94 -45.42 -6.52 21.34
C GLU A 94 -44.56 -5.69 20.37
N ALA A 95 -45.18 -4.80 19.59
CA ALA A 95 -44.49 -3.83 18.75
C ALA A 95 -43.62 -2.88 19.59
N ALA A 96 -44.17 -2.29 20.66
CA ALA A 96 -43.40 -1.43 21.57
C ALA A 96 -42.25 -2.17 22.26
N THR A 97 -42.44 -3.45 22.58
CA THR A 97 -41.40 -4.33 23.14
C THR A 97 -40.31 -4.60 22.11
N ALA A 98 -40.68 -4.93 20.87
CA ALA A 98 -39.75 -5.14 19.77
C ALA A 98 -38.96 -3.86 19.45
N ASP A 99 -39.60 -2.70 19.46
CA ASP A 99 -38.95 -1.41 19.23
C ASP A 99 -37.98 -1.06 20.37
N SER A 100 -38.36 -1.31 21.62
CA SER A 100 -37.45 -1.14 22.77
C SER A 100 -36.24 -2.07 22.68
N LEU A 101 -36.45 -3.33 22.30
CA LEU A 101 -35.37 -4.30 22.12
C LEU A 101 -34.46 -3.92 20.95
N ARG A 102 -35.05 -3.46 19.83
CA ARG A 102 -34.29 -2.96 18.68
C ARG A 102 -33.43 -1.76 19.06
N GLY A 103 -33.98 -0.80 19.80
CA GLY A 103 -33.23 0.35 20.31
C GLY A 103 -32.06 -0.06 21.23
N GLY A 104 -32.28 -1.04 22.12
CA GLY A 104 -31.20 -1.60 22.94
C GLY A 104 -30.13 -2.31 22.12
N LEU A 105 -30.53 -3.11 21.12
CA LEU A 105 -29.61 -3.78 20.19
C LEU A 105 -28.81 -2.78 19.36
N ASP A 106 -29.42 -1.67 18.92
CA ASP A 106 -28.75 -0.57 18.21
C ASP A 106 -27.66 0.08 19.06
N GLU A 107 -27.96 0.34 20.33
CA GLU A 107 -27.02 0.93 21.27
C GLU A 107 -25.80 0.03 21.51
N VAL A 108 -26.02 -1.26 21.81
CA VAL A 108 -24.92 -2.20 22.09
C VAL A 108 -24.13 -2.59 20.84
N SER A 109 -24.74 -2.53 19.65
CA SER A 109 -24.08 -2.85 18.37
C SER A 109 -23.27 -1.70 17.79
N LYS A 110 -23.41 -0.48 18.36
CA LYS A 110 -22.81 0.75 17.84
C LYS A 110 -21.29 0.66 17.58
N PRO A 111 -20.46 0.03 18.43
CA PRO A 111 -19.02 -0.10 18.15
C PRO A 111 -18.74 -0.81 16.82
N LEU A 112 -19.54 -1.83 16.48
CA LEU A 112 -19.37 -2.63 15.27
C LEU A 112 -19.97 -1.97 14.03
N THR A 113 -21.14 -1.34 14.16
CA THR A 113 -21.75 -0.62 13.03
C THR A 113 -20.91 0.59 12.63
N THR A 114 -20.20 1.22 13.57
CA THR A 114 -19.27 2.34 13.29
C THR A 114 -18.07 1.91 12.44
N ILE A 115 -17.58 0.68 12.61
CA ILE A 115 -16.53 0.10 11.75
C ILE A 115 -17.11 -0.64 10.53
N GLY A 116 -18.42 -0.52 10.32
CA GLY A 116 -19.10 -0.89 9.10
C GLY A 116 -19.97 -2.14 9.16
N PHE A 117 -20.02 -2.91 10.25
CA PHE A 117 -20.87 -4.11 10.27
C PHE A 117 -22.34 -3.76 10.03
N ASN A 118 -23.01 -4.58 9.22
CA ASN A 118 -24.43 -4.42 8.92
C ASN A 118 -25.26 -5.48 9.66
N THR A 119 -26.48 -5.13 10.04
CA THR A 119 -27.44 -6.11 10.59
C THR A 119 -27.81 -7.11 9.52
N ALA A 120 -27.38 -8.37 9.71
CA ALA A 120 -27.76 -9.48 8.85
C ALA A 120 -29.13 -10.02 9.25
N LYS A 121 -29.37 -10.18 10.56
CA LYS A 121 -30.65 -10.67 11.08
C LYS A 121 -30.87 -10.32 12.55
N GLU A 122 -32.13 -10.25 12.96
CA GLU A 122 -32.57 -10.01 14.34
C GLU A 122 -33.58 -11.07 14.77
N TRP A 123 -33.54 -11.43 16.05
CA TRP A 123 -34.51 -12.29 16.70
C TRP A 123 -34.89 -11.65 18.02
N PHE A 124 -36.19 -11.45 18.26
CA PHE A 124 -36.69 -10.86 19.50
C PHE A 124 -37.12 -11.92 20.53
N ASP A 125 -37.01 -13.20 20.17
CA ASP A 125 -37.30 -14.32 21.04
C ASP A 125 -36.40 -15.51 20.67
N VAL A 126 -35.29 -15.65 21.39
CA VAL A 126 -34.29 -16.69 21.16
C VAL A 126 -34.64 -17.94 21.98
N PRO A 127 -34.79 -19.12 21.36
CA PRO A 127 -35.07 -20.35 22.10
C PRO A 127 -33.86 -20.77 22.94
N THR A 128 -34.11 -21.42 24.07
CA THR A 128 -33.06 -21.94 24.97
C THR A 128 -32.15 -22.99 24.33
N ALA A 129 -32.66 -23.73 23.33
CA ALA A 129 -31.87 -24.66 22.53
C ALA A 129 -30.81 -23.96 21.64
N GLY A 130 -30.93 -22.64 21.46
CA GLY A 130 -30.07 -21.83 20.63
C GLY A 130 -30.61 -21.62 19.21
N LEU A 131 -29.94 -20.74 18.47
CA LEU A 131 -30.21 -20.44 17.07
C LEU A 131 -29.12 -21.00 16.19
N VAL A 132 -29.51 -21.50 15.02
CA VAL A 132 -28.58 -21.91 13.97
C VAL A 132 -28.51 -20.81 12.92
N ILE A 133 -27.29 -20.39 12.58
CA ILE A 133 -26.99 -19.34 11.63
C ILE A 133 -26.06 -19.89 10.55
N ASP A 134 -26.41 -19.71 9.29
CA ASP A 134 -25.54 -20.01 8.16
C ASP A 134 -24.70 -18.75 7.83
N VAL A 135 -23.41 -18.80 8.17
CA VAL A 135 -22.47 -17.69 7.96
C VAL A 135 -21.81 -17.83 6.59
N PRO A 136 -21.87 -16.81 5.72
CA PRO A 136 -21.22 -16.85 4.41
C PRO A 136 -19.69 -16.97 4.49
N ALA A 137 -19.08 -17.54 3.45
CA ALA A 137 -17.63 -17.50 3.26
C ALA A 137 -17.10 -16.05 3.21
N ASP A 138 -15.80 -15.88 3.50
CA ASP A 138 -15.09 -14.59 3.47
C ASP A 138 -15.80 -13.45 4.24
N SER A 139 -16.44 -13.78 5.36
CA SER A 139 -17.18 -12.82 6.17
C SER A 139 -16.70 -12.76 7.61
N CYS A 140 -16.80 -11.58 8.20
CA CYS A 140 -16.68 -11.39 9.64
C CYS A 140 -18.08 -11.20 10.21
N SER A 141 -18.36 -11.91 11.30
CA SER A 141 -19.66 -11.95 11.96
C SER A 141 -19.53 -11.55 13.42
N ALA A 142 -20.61 -10.99 13.95
CA ALA A 142 -20.70 -10.69 15.37
C ALA A 142 -22.11 -10.92 15.91
N ILE A 143 -22.17 -11.30 17.19
CA ILE A 143 -23.41 -11.55 17.92
C ILE A 143 -23.48 -10.60 19.11
N ALA A 144 -24.60 -9.91 19.23
CA ALA A 144 -25.00 -9.16 20.40
C ALA A 144 -26.34 -9.71 20.91
N ALA A 145 -26.48 -9.88 22.22
CA ALA A 145 -27.74 -10.30 22.83
C ALA A 145 -28.07 -9.44 24.05
N ILE A 146 -29.34 -9.12 24.24
CA ILE A 146 -29.86 -8.36 25.39
C ILE A 146 -31.10 -9.07 25.97
N PRO A 147 -31.35 -8.99 27.28
CA PRO A 147 -32.55 -9.55 27.88
C PRO A 147 -33.73 -8.57 27.74
N LEU A 148 -34.95 -9.08 27.84
CA LEU A 148 -36.15 -8.26 27.88
C LEU A 148 -36.09 -7.25 29.04
N GLY A 149 -36.22 -5.96 28.72
CA GLY A 149 -36.16 -4.86 29.69
C GLY A 149 -34.74 -4.47 30.13
N GLY A 150 -33.71 -5.18 29.67
CA GLY A 150 -32.32 -4.81 29.88
C GLY A 150 -31.76 -3.92 28.78
N LYS A 151 -30.71 -3.16 29.12
CA LYS A 151 -29.92 -2.36 28.17
C LYS A 151 -28.48 -2.83 28.03
N GLU A 152 -28.09 -3.83 28.82
CA GLU A 152 -26.73 -4.37 28.80
C GLU A 152 -26.70 -5.69 28.04
N MET A 153 -25.55 -5.94 27.40
CA MET A 153 -25.32 -7.22 26.73
C MET A 153 -25.18 -8.37 27.73
N ILE A 154 -25.77 -9.51 27.39
CA ILE A 154 -25.62 -10.78 28.11
C ILE A 154 -24.60 -11.66 27.42
N SER A 155 -24.01 -12.60 28.18
CA SER A 155 -23.09 -13.58 27.62
C SER A 155 -23.77 -14.44 26.54
N VAL A 156 -23.05 -14.71 25.46
CA VAL A 156 -23.42 -15.64 24.40
C VAL A 156 -22.31 -16.66 24.22
N HIS A 157 -22.71 -17.87 23.85
CA HIS A 157 -21.85 -18.99 23.50
C HIS A 157 -22.05 -19.32 22.02
N VAL A 158 -20.97 -19.31 21.24
CA VAL A 158 -20.98 -19.53 19.79
C VAL A 158 -20.21 -20.82 19.48
N GLU A 159 -20.94 -21.87 19.12
CA GLU A 159 -20.38 -23.18 18.73
C GLU A 159 -20.12 -23.20 17.23
N ARG A 160 -18.87 -23.46 16.84
CA ARG A 160 -18.42 -23.48 15.45
C ARG A 160 -17.92 -24.89 15.08
N PRO A 161 -18.29 -25.46 13.91
CA PRO A 161 -17.99 -26.85 13.60
C PRO A 161 -16.49 -27.19 13.47
N LYS A 162 -15.68 -26.24 12.98
CA LYS A 162 -14.24 -26.44 12.69
C LYS A 162 -13.34 -25.49 13.48
N ALA A 163 -13.88 -24.79 14.47
CA ALA A 163 -13.17 -23.76 15.20
C ALA A 163 -13.44 -23.85 16.71
N ILE A 164 -12.68 -23.09 17.49
CA ILE A 164 -12.87 -23.01 18.94
C ILE A 164 -14.25 -22.38 19.21
N ALA A 165 -14.95 -22.89 20.22
CA ALA A 165 -16.20 -22.28 20.69
C ALA A 165 -15.90 -20.97 21.41
N LEU A 166 -16.75 -19.97 21.23
CA LEU A 166 -16.46 -18.60 21.66
C LEU A 166 -17.48 -18.13 22.70
N ASP A 167 -16.98 -17.52 23.77
CA ASP A 167 -17.78 -17.03 24.89
C ASP A 167 -17.49 -15.55 25.17
N GLY A 168 -18.54 -14.77 25.43
CA GLY A 168 -18.40 -13.36 25.81
C GLY A 168 -19.73 -12.61 25.85
N LYS A 169 -19.75 -11.38 26.39
CA LYS A 169 -20.94 -10.50 26.39
C LYS A 169 -21.41 -10.15 24.97
N GLY A 170 -20.48 -10.15 24.04
CA GLY A 170 -20.73 -10.27 22.61
C GLY A 170 -19.54 -11.00 22.02
N VAL A 171 -19.67 -11.55 20.82
CA VAL A 171 -18.58 -12.30 20.18
C VAL A 171 -18.44 -11.83 18.75
N VAL A 172 -17.20 -11.64 18.31
CA VAL A 172 -16.82 -11.32 16.93
C VAL A 172 -15.85 -12.38 16.41
N TRP A 173 -16.02 -12.83 15.18
CA TRP A 173 -15.12 -13.77 14.50
C TRP A 173 -15.12 -13.56 13.00
N CYS A 174 -14.17 -14.18 12.29
CA CYS A 174 -14.20 -14.25 10.83
C CYS A 174 -14.18 -15.71 10.37
N THR A 175 -14.77 -15.96 9.20
CA THR A 175 -14.76 -17.27 8.56
C THR A 175 -14.29 -17.15 7.12
N CYS A 176 -13.50 -18.14 6.71
CA CYS A 176 -12.96 -18.24 5.37
C CYS A 176 -13.86 -19.10 4.48
N GLU A 177 -14.45 -20.15 5.04
CA GLU A 177 -15.45 -20.98 4.38
C GLU A 177 -16.84 -20.65 4.93
N ALA A 178 -17.88 -20.94 4.15
CA ALA A 178 -19.24 -20.89 4.69
C ALA A 178 -19.36 -21.91 5.83
N GLU A 179 -19.90 -21.48 6.97
CA GLU A 179 -20.04 -22.33 8.15
C GLU A 179 -21.41 -22.20 8.80
N ARG A 180 -21.88 -23.30 9.40
CA ARG A 180 -23.13 -23.32 10.16
C ARG A 180 -22.82 -23.25 11.64
N VAL A 181 -23.21 -22.14 12.26
CA VAL A 181 -22.85 -21.79 13.65
C VAL A 181 -24.08 -21.91 14.54
N THR A 182 -23.90 -22.45 15.75
CA THR A 182 -24.97 -22.50 16.76
C THR A 182 -24.70 -21.47 17.84
N VAL A 183 -25.67 -20.60 18.11
CA VAL A 183 -25.57 -19.54 19.11
C VAL A 183 -26.53 -19.81 20.26
N LYS A 184 -25.98 -19.89 21.48
CA LYS A 184 -26.70 -20.12 22.72
C LYS A 184 -26.45 -18.97 23.69
N TYR A 185 -27.31 -18.81 24.68
CA TYR A 185 -27.06 -17.95 25.82
C TYR A 185 -27.10 -18.84 27.09
N PRO A 186 -26.07 -18.78 27.96
CA PRO A 186 -25.93 -19.73 29.06
C PRO A 186 -26.91 -19.47 30.21
N ASP A 187 -27.43 -18.25 30.36
CA ASP A 187 -28.38 -17.91 31.42
C ASP A 187 -29.83 -18.24 31.03
N THR A 188 -30.26 -19.46 31.36
CA THR A 188 -31.63 -19.93 31.10
C THR A 188 -32.68 -19.34 32.03
N SER A 189 -32.29 -18.52 33.02
CA SER A 189 -33.25 -17.86 33.92
C SER A 189 -33.91 -16.63 33.28
N LEU A 190 -33.35 -16.14 32.17
CA LEU A 190 -33.88 -14.98 31.44
C LEU A 190 -35.14 -15.37 30.64
N PRO A 191 -36.28 -14.70 30.88
CA PRO A 191 -37.56 -15.10 30.33
C PRO A 191 -37.67 -14.87 28.81
N ARG A 192 -36.91 -13.91 28.28
CA ARG A 192 -36.87 -13.58 26.85
C ARG A 192 -35.59 -12.84 26.52
N VAL A 193 -34.94 -13.25 25.44
CA VAL A 193 -33.69 -12.67 24.94
C VAL A 193 -33.89 -12.21 23.51
N ALA A 194 -33.40 -11.01 23.20
CA ALA A 194 -33.25 -10.54 21.84
C ALA A 194 -31.79 -10.68 21.40
N LEU A 195 -31.58 -11.09 20.16
CA LEU A 195 -30.28 -11.31 19.57
C LEU A 195 -30.19 -10.65 18.21
N ARG A 196 -29.05 -10.02 17.93
CA ARG A 196 -28.70 -9.47 16.64
C ARG A 196 -27.45 -10.15 16.10
N TRP A 197 -27.54 -10.59 14.86
CA TRP A 197 -26.40 -11.00 14.06
C TRP A 197 -26.00 -9.87 13.12
N LEU A 198 -24.75 -9.45 13.26
CA LEU A 198 -24.09 -8.47 12.42
C LEU A 198 -23.10 -9.21 11.52
N SER A 199 -23.00 -8.80 10.25
CA SER A 199 -22.04 -9.37 9.31
C SER A 199 -21.48 -8.33 8.36
N ARG A 200 -20.25 -8.57 7.89
CA ARG A 200 -19.60 -7.80 6.82
C ARG A 200 -18.62 -8.68 6.07
N HIS A 201 -18.40 -8.39 4.79
CA HIS A 201 -17.36 -9.05 4.02
C HIS A 201 -15.97 -8.75 4.63
N ALA A 202 -15.14 -9.77 4.81
CA ALA A 202 -13.86 -9.67 5.51
C ALA A 202 -12.93 -8.64 4.85
N ALA A 203 -12.90 -8.62 3.51
CA ALA A 203 -12.17 -7.63 2.69
C ALA A 203 -12.50 -6.16 3.00
N GLU A 204 -13.67 -5.86 3.56
CA GLU A 204 -14.08 -4.49 3.86
C GLU A 204 -13.68 -4.04 5.27
N VAL A 205 -13.39 -4.98 6.16
CA VAL A 205 -12.97 -4.72 7.55
C VAL A 205 -11.53 -5.12 7.84
N GLY A 206 -10.83 -5.67 6.84
CA GLY A 206 -9.43 -6.11 6.94
C GLY A 206 -9.25 -7.49 7.57
N GLY A 207 -10.33 -8.25 7.69
CA GLY A 207 -10.31 -9.58 8.29
C GLY A 207 -10.01 -9.60 9.78
N ALA A 208 -9.70 -10.80 10.26
CA ALA A 208 -9.48 -11.11 11.66
C ALA A 208 -8.36 -10.28 12.30
N GLU A 209 -7.22 -10.14 11.62
CA GLU A 209 -6.07 -9.42 12.16
C GLU A 209 -6.33 -7.92 12.36
N VAL A 210 -7.04 -7.25 11.44
CA VAL A 210 -7.37 -5.81 11.60
C VAL A 210 -8.42 -5.61 12.67
N LEU A 211 -9.40 -6.51 12.79
CA LEU A 211 -10.41 -6.44 13.85
C LEU A 211 -9.79 -6.62 15.24
N ALA A 212 -8.78 -7.49 15.38
CA ALA A 212 -8.05 -7.69 16.63
C ALA A 212 -7.36 -6.42 17.15
N THR A 213 -7.13 -5.42 16.29
CA THR A 213 -6.50 -4.14 16.66
C THR A 213 -7.50 -3.05 17.03
N ARG A 214 -8.80 -3.30 16.90
CA ARG A 214 -9.85 -2.32 17.21
C ARG A 214 -10.30 -2.50 18.64
N ASP A 215 -10.70 -1.39 19.28
CA ASP A 215 -11.43 -1.47 20.54
C ASP A 215 -12.87 -1.88 20.26
N LEU A 216 -13.12 -3.19 20.32
CA LEU A 216 -14.43 -3.78 20.08
C LEU A 216 -15.22 -3.97 21.38
N ARG A 217 -14.75 -3.47 22.53
CA ARG A 217 -15.47 -3.70 23.80
C ARG A 217 -16.92 -3.20 23.69
N PRO A 218 -17.90 -3.98 24.20
CA PRO A 218 -17.75 -5.16 25.06
C PRO A 218 -17.62 -6.52 24.33
N PHE A 219 -17.50 -6.54 23.01
CA PHE A 219 -17.36 -7.78 22.25
C PHE A 219 -16.02 -8.46 22.55
N ALA A 220 -16.08 -9.77 22.79
CA ALA A 220 -14.93 -10.64 22.83
C ALA A 220 -14.48 -10.96 21.40
N TYR A 221 -13.18 -10.90 21.18
CA TYR A 221 -12.52 -11.31 19.96
C TYR A 221 -11.38 -12.27 20.31
N PRO A 222 -11.64 -13.58 20.30
CA PRO A 222 -10.65 -14.59 20.66
C PRO A 222 -9.69 -14.88 19.49
N ASP A 223 -8.43 -15.18 19.82
CA ASP A 223 -7.42 -15.61 18.85
C ASP A 223 -7.74 -17.03 18.35
N ASP A 224 -8.60 -17.12 17.34
CA ASP A 224 -8.95 -18.37 16.66
C ASP A 224 -8.11 -18.55 15.38
N PRO A 225 -7.28 -19.61 15.27
CA PRO A 225 -6.48 -19.89 14.08
C PRO A 225 -7.29 -20.02 12.80
N THR A 226 -8.54 -20.48 12.89
CA THR A 226 -9.44 -20.62 11.72
C THR A 226 -9.80 -19.26 11.16
N SER A 227 -10.04 -18.27 12.03
CA SER A 227 -10.30 -16.89 11.64
C SER A 227 -9.07 -16.23 10.99
N LEU A 228 -7.86 -16.66 11.36
CA LEU A 228 -6.62 -16.13 10.78
C LEU A 228 -6.35 -16.62 9.35
N GLY A 229 -6.90 -17.76 8.93
CA GLY A 229 -6.60 -18.41 7.65
C GLY A 229 -6.87 -17.57 6.38
N CYS A 230 -7.78 -16.60 6.45
CA CYS A 230 -8.15 -15.69 5.35
C CYS A 230 -7.82 -14.22 5.67
N SER A 231 -7.01 -13.96 6.70
CA SER A 231 -6.65 -12.59 7.07
C SER A 231 -5.82 -11.89 5.99
N ASP A 232 -4.89 -12.61 5.35
CA ASP A 232 -4.00 -12.02 4.35
C ASP A 232 -4.76 -11.52 3.10
N PRO A 233 -5.64 -12.31 2.43
CA PRO A 233 -6.46 -11.81 1.33
C PRO A 233 -7.41 -10.68 1.74
N ALA A 234 -8.02 -10.77 2.93
CA ALA A 234 -8.91 -9.73 3.44
C ALA A 234 -8.15 -8.42 3.70
N PHE A 235 -6.95 -8.50 4.28
CA PHE A 235 -6.06 -7.38 4.53
C PHE A 235 -5.59 -6.72 3.22
N LYS A 236 -5.23 -7.52 2.21
CA LYS A 236 -4.87 -7.03 0.87
C LYS A 236 -5.96 -6.13 0.30
N SER A 237 -7.19 -6.63 0.23
CA SER A 237 -8.32 -5.88 -0.32
C SER A 237 -8.63 -4.64 0.53
N TRP A 238 -8.60 -4.78 1.86
CA TRP A 238 -8.88 -3.67 2.77
C TRP A 238 -7.86 -2.54 2.66
N SER A 239 -6.56 -2.87 2.62
CA SER A 239 -5.47 -1.88 2.51
C SER A 239 -5.46 -1.18 1.15
N GLY A 240 -5.92 -1.84 0.09
CA GLY A 240 -6.13 -1.23 -1.23
C GLY A 240 -7.26 -0.19 -1.25
N LEU A 241 -8.32 -0.41 -0.47
CA LEU A 241 -9.48 0.48 -0.34
C LEU A 241 -9.23 1.63 0.64
N ASN A 242 -8.56 1.36 1.76
CA ASN A 242 -8.32 2.32 2.85
C ASN A 242 -6.92 2.94 2.72
N ARG A 243 -6.74 3.69 1.62
CA ARG A 243 -5.49 4.35 1.24
C ARG A 243 -5.00 5.26 2.37
N GLU A 244 -3.80 4.98 2.88
CA GLU A 244 -3.07 5.81 3.86
C GLU A 244 -3.69 5.89 5.27
N ALA A 245 -4.30 4.80 5.74
CA ALA A 245 -5.04 4.83 7.00
C ALA A 245 -4.26 5.33 8.25
N ASP A 246 -2.92 5.32 8.30
CA ASP A 246 -2.22 5.42 9.60
C ASP A 246 -0.83 6.12 9.64
N LEU A 247 -0.38 6.82 8.58
CA LEU A 247 0.82 7.67 8.73
C LEU A 247 0.41 9.03 9.31
N GLN A 248 0.75 9.27 10.57
CA GLN A 248 0.57 10.60 11.15
C GLN A 248 1.66 11.55 10.64
N PRO A 249 1.30 12.76 10.18
CA PRO A 249 2.29 13.78 9.85
C PRO A 249 3.22 14.02 11.04
N ILE A 250 4.51 14.05 10.77
CA ILE A 250 5.54 14.33 11.75
C ILE A 250 6.06 15.75 11.54
N ASP A 251 6.27 16.50 12.62
CA ASP A 251 7.06 17.74 12.53
C ASP A 251 8.50 17.33 12.20
N PRO A 252 9.08 17.70 11.05
CA PRO A 252 10.44 17.31 10.72
C PRO A 252 11.48 17.80 11.73
N LYS A 253 11.13 18.76 12.60
CA LYS A 253 11.98 19.26 13.70
C LYS A 253 11.80 18.47 15.01
N LYS A 254 10.83 17.56 15.11
CA LYS A 254 10.53 16.74 16.31
C LYS A 254 9.84 15.42 15.95
N PRO A 255 10.27 14.25 16.47
CA PRO A 255 11.43 13.95 17.33
C PRO A 255 12.81 14.14 16.69
N GLU A 256 13.86 14.15 17.51
CA GLU A 256 15.28 14.22 17.10
C GLU A 256 15.63 13.21 15.99
N ALA A 257 15.05 12.02 16.03
CA ALA A 257 15.26 11.00 15.01
C ALA A 257 14.79 11.44 13.61
N ALA A 258 13.73 12.24 13.47
CA ALA A 258 13.31 12.79 12.18
C ALA A 258 14.24 13.91 11.70
N ALA A 259 14.76 14.72 12.62
CA ALA A 259 15.77 15.72 12.28
C ALA A 259 17.06 15.08 11.73
N ARG A 260 17.42 13.87 12.19
CA ARG A 260 18.56 13.11 11.67
C ARG A 260 18.35 12.65 10.23
N PHE A 261 17.15 12.21 9.85
CA PHE A 261 16.82 11.89 8.46
C PHE A 261 16.85 13.13 7.57
N LEU A 262 16.26 14.23 8.04
CA LEU A 262 16.26 15.51 7.32
C LEU A 262 17.67 16.05 7.09
N ALA A 263 18.55 15.95 8.10
CA ALA A 263 19.95 16.37 7.99
C ALA A 263 20.73 15.57 6.93
N GLU A 264 20.30 14.35 6.63
CA GLU A 264 20.86 13.50 5.58
C GLU A 264 20.09 13.59 4.25
N GLY A 265 19.14 14.52 4.11
CA GLY A 265 18.41 14.76 2.86
C GLY A 265 17.23 13.82 2.58
N MET A 266 16.75 13.11 3.61
CA MET A 266 15.51 12.32 3.54
C MET A 266 14.36 13.12 4.14
N ASP A 267 13.21 13.11 3.47
CA ASP A 267 12.00 13.78 3.97
C ASP A 267 11.25 12.83 4.92
N PRO A 268 11.15 13.12 6.23
CA PRO A 268 10.34 12.33 7.14
C PRO A 268 8.86 12.59 6.85
N THR A 269 8.12 11.54 6.48
CA THR A 269 6.72 11.67 6.05
C THR A 269 5.71 11.20 7.05
N GLY A 270 6.10 10.34 8.00
CA GLY A 270 5.16 10.01 9.04
C GLY A 270 5.70 9.11 10.14
N LEU A 271 4.84 8.99 11.14
CA LEU A 271 5.01 8.11 12.29
C LEU A 271 3.91 7.07 12.27
N PHE A 272 4.27 5.81 12.53
CA PHE A 272 3.33 4.82 13.03
C PHE A 272 3.23 5.00 14.56
N PRO A 273 2.13 5.60 15.08
CA PRO A 273 2.03 6.04 16.49
C PRO A 273 2.04 4.84 17.45
N THR A 274 2.31 5.02 18.75
CA THR A 274 2.44 3.93 19.74
C THR A 274 1.15 3.18 20.12
N ASP A 275 -0.02 3.66 19.74
CA ASP A 275 -1.33 3.08 20.04
C ASP A 275 -1.93 2.20 18.91
N ARG A 276 -1.42 2.29 17.68
CA ARG A 276 -1.82 1.50 16.49
C ARG A 276 -1.11 0.15 16.26
N THR A 277 -1.75 -1.00 16.32
CA THR A 277 -1.03 -2.29 16.15
C THR A 277 -0.30 -2.46 14.80
N PHE A 278 -0.73 -1.77 13.75
CA PHE A 278 0.00 -1.72 12.49
C PHE A 278 -0.17 -0.37 11.80
N GLY A 279 0.59 -0.14 10.74
CA GLY A 279 0.32 0.91 9.77
C GLY A 279 0.73 0.52 8.35
N VAL A 280 0.15 1.21 7.38
CA VAL A 280 0.31 0.91 5.94
C VAL A 280 1.13 1.99 5.26
N LEU A 281 2.20 1.59 4.59
CA LEU A 281 3.03 2.44 3.74
C LEU A 281 2.71 2.16 2.27
N ARG A 282 2.27 3.17 1.54
CA ARG A 282 2.23 3.13 0.08
C ARG A 282 3.51 3.74 -0.47
N ALA A 283 4.44 2.89 -0.87
CA ALA A 283 5.66 3.30 -1.53
C ALA A 283 5.37 3.71 -2.98
N GLU A 284 5.56 4.99 -3.29
CA GLU A 284 5.38 5.50 -4.65
C GLU A 284 6.47 5.02 -5.60
N LYS A 285 6.17 5.07 -6.90
CA LYS A 285 7.14 4.79 -7.97
C LYS A 285 8.29 5.80 -7.90
N GLU A 286 9.51 5.35 -8.24
CA GLU A 286 10.74 6.14 -8.31
C GLU A 286 11.19 6.75 -6.97
N ARG A 287 10.71 6.20 -5.83
CA ARG A 287 11.08 6.63 -4.49
C ARG A 287 11.73 5.51 -3.69
N CYS A 288 12.62 5.92 -2.79
CA CYS A 288 13.17 5.05 -1.75
C CYS A 288 12.62 5.48 -0.40
N TYR A 289 12.34 4.49 0.44
CA TYR A 289 11.80 4.66 1.78
C TYR A 289 12.70 3.94 2.78
N ILE A 290 12.77 4.49 3.99
CA ILE A 290 13.34 3.83 5.15
C ILE A 290 12.38 4.00 6.32
N ALA A 291 12.03 2.88 6.95
CA ALA A 291 11.32 2.83 8.20
C ALA A 291 12.30 2.44 9.30
N ALA A 292 12.39 3.23 10.37
CA ALA A 292 13.29 2.96 11.48
C ALA A 292 12.59 3.23 12.81
N PRO A 293 12.84 2.43 13.85
CA PRO A 293 12.29 2.68 15.18
C PRO A 293 12.88 3.97 15.77
N ASP A 294 12.04 4.76 16.42
CA ASP A 294 12.43 5.98 17.13
C ASP A 294 13.21 5.68 18.43
N LYS A 295 13.08 4.45 18.94
CA LYS A 295 13.72 3.95 20.14
C LYS A 295 14.29 2.54 19.90
N PRO A 296 15.48 2.23 20.46
CA PRO A 296 16.04 0.88 20.38
C PRO A 296 15.10 -0.17 21.00
N GLY A 297 15.13 -1.39 20.46
CA GLY A 297 14.42 -2.54 21.02
C GLY A 297 12.94 -2.65 20.64
N MET A 298 12.41 -1.76 19.81
CA MET A 298 11.06 -1.90 19.26
C MET A 298 11.03 -3.02 18.22
N HIS A 299 10.30 -4.10 18.51
CA HIS A 299 10.05 -5.19 17.57
C HIS A 299 8.90 -4.86 16.62
N TYR A 300 9.07 -5.21 15.34
CA TYR A 300 8.02 -5.15 14.33
C TYR A 300 8.27 -6.15 13.19
N SER A 301 7.23 -6.41 12.41
CA SER A 301 7.27 -7.25 11.22
C SER A 301 6.77 -6.46 10.02
N VAL A 302 7.18 -6.85 8.81
CA VAL A 302 6.76 -6.21 7.56
C VAL A 302 6.13 -7.23 6.64
N ARG A 303 4.99 -6.89 6.06
CA ARG A 303 4.29 -7.71 5.08
C ARG A 303 4.13 -6.97 3.75
N SER A 304 4.09 -7.72 2.66
CA SER A 304 3.67 -7.20 1.36
C SER A 304 2.18 -6.90 1.35
N ASP A 305 1.72 -6.30 0.25
CA ASP A 305 0.30 -6.12 -0.06
C ASP A 305 -0.46 -7.45 -0.12
N GLU A 306 0.22 -8.54 -0.49
CA GLU A 306 -0.34 -9.90 -0.50
C GLU A 306 -0.46 -10.56 0.89
N GLY A 307 -0.07 -9.86 1.96
CA GLY A 307 -0.05 -10.39 3.32
C GLY A 307 1.17 -11.28 3.62
N LYS A 308 1.97 -11.63 2.61
CA LYS A 308 3.23 -12.36 2.80
C LYS A 308 4.16 -11.59 3.73
N ARG A 309 4.52 -12.24 4.84
CA ARG A 309 5.49 -11.71 5.81
C ARG A 309 6.89 -11.71 5.20
N LEU A 310 7.38 -10.52 4.84
CA LEU A 310 8.70 -10.30 4.22
C LEU A 310 9.80 -10.21 5.29
N VAL A 311 9.50 -9.55 6.41
CA VAL A 311 10.38 -9.46 7.57
C VAL A 311 9.58 -9.98 8.76
N PRO A 312 9.90 -11.17 9.31
CA PRO A 312 9.05 -11.79 10.30
C PRO A 312 9.11 -11.16 11.68
N ASP A 313 10.29 -10.69 12.07
CA ASP A 313 10.53 -9.89 13.27
C ASP A 313 11.86 -9.15 13.08
N THR A 314 11.90 -7.89 13.48
CA THR A 314 13.12 -7.06 13.46
C THR A 314 13.04 -5.95 14.50
N THR A 315 14.20 -5.57 15.02
CA THR A 315 14.39 -4.35 15.81
C THR A 315 15.17 -3.28 15.06
N GLY A 316 15.62 -3.60 13.84
CA GLY A 316 16.41 -2.74 12.97
C GLY A 316 15.58 -1.85 12.06
N ALA A 317 16.21 -1.28 11.04
CA ALA A 317 15.54 -0.48 10.03
C ALA A 317 15.10 -1.37 8.86
N VAL A 318 14.07 -0.94 8.13
CA VAL A 318 13.65 -1.57 6.87
C VAL A 318 13.70 -0.54 5.76
N GLY A 319 14.51 -0.79 4.72
CA GLY A 319 14.67 0.08 3.56
C GLY A 319 14.12 -0.58 2.30
N LEU A 320 13.58 0.22 1.38
CA LEU A 320 13.14 -0.27 0.08
C LEU A 320 13.21 0.84 -0.98
N CYS A 321 13.35 0.46 -2.23
CA CYS A 321 13.20 1.36 -3.38
C CYS A 321 12.21 0.76 -4.36
N SER A 322 11.36 1.59 -4.96
CA SER A 322 10.36 1.15 -5.92
C SER A 322 10.57 1.83 -7.27
N TYR A 323 10.61 1.08 -8.37
CA TYR A 323 10.82 1.63 -9.71
C TYR A 323 9.72 1.21 -10.69
N ALA A 324 9.27 -0.04 -10.62
CA ALA A 324 8.29 -0.58 -11.56
C ALA A 324 6.85 -0.09 -11.32
N GLY A 325 6.52 0.35 -10.09
CA GLY A 325 5.19 0.83 -9.75
C GLY A 325 5.05 1.26 -8.31
N ALA A 326 3.85 1.69 -7.91
CA ALA A 326 3.56 1.88 -6.50
C ALA A 326 3.42 0.51 -5.81
N LYS A 327 3.86 0.41 -4.56
CA LYS A 327 3.79 -0.79 -3.74
C LYS A 327 3.16 -0.48 -2.40
N THR A 328 2.56 -1.48 -1.77
CA THR A 328 1.97 -1.34 -0.44
C THR A 328 2.66 -2.31 0.51
N PHE A 329 3.07 -1.80 1.67
CA PHE A 329 3.65 -2.58 2.75
C PHE A 329 2.88 -2.29 4.03
N SER A 330 2.83 -3.27 4.92
CA SER A 330 2.27 -3.09 6.26
C SER A 330 3.29 -3.41 7.32
N PHE A 331 3.40 -2.53 8.30
CA PHE A 331 4.31 -2.63 9.44
C PHE A 331 3.49 -2.99 10.67
N TRP A 332 3.76 -4.15 11.26
CA TRP A 332 2.99 -4.70 12.38
C TRP A 332 3.86 -4.80 13.61
N ARG A 333 3.34 -4.40 14.75
CA ARG A 333 4.02 -4.58 16.03
C ARG A 333 3.40 -5.69 16.87
N PRO A 334 4.19 -6.38 17.72
CA PRO A 334 3.64 -7.22 18.77
C PRO A 334 2.77 -6.41 19.73
N LYS A 335 1.74 -7.06 20.29
CA LYS A 335 0.89 -6.47 21.33
C LYS A 335 1.75 -6.08 22.55
N GLY A 336 1.58 -4.84 23.02
CA GLY A 336 2.36 -4.31 24.14
C GLY A 336 3.73 -3.71 23.77
N SER A 337 4.14 -3.77 22.49
CA SER A 337 5.35 -3.07 22.02
C SER A 337 5.15 -1.56 22.05
N THR A 338 6.10 -0.83 22.66
CA THR A 338 6.10 0.63 22.75
C THR A 338 7.20 1.22 21.88
N GLY A 339 6.91 2.29 21.15
CA GLY A 339 7.85 2.93 20.22
C GLY A 339 7.14 3.32 18.92
N ASN A 340 7.61 4.39 18.29
CA ASN A 340 7.12 4.80 16.99
C ASN A 340 8.08 4.32 15.90
N LEU A 341 7.55 4.03 14.73
CA LEU A 341 8.36 3.84 13.53
C LEU A 341 8.31 5.15 12.73
N ILE A 342 9.47 5.73 12.48
CA ILE A 342 9.63 6.88 11.61
C ILE A 342 9.80 6.37 10.19
N VAL A 343 9.00 6.90 9.27
CA VAL A 343 9.15 6.67 7.84
C VAL A 343 9.70 7.92 7.20
N ALA A 344 10.81 7.79 6.47
CA ALA A 344 11.39 8.85 5.66
C ALA A 344 11.58 8.38 4.22
N HIS A 345 11.50 9.31 3.28
CA HIS A 345 11.60 8.99 1.85
C HIS A 345 12.45 10.00 1.08
N THR A 346 12.85 9.62 -0.13
CA THR A 346 13.39 10.55 -1.12
C THR A 346 13.26 9.95 -2.53
N ALA A 347 13.60 10.73 -3.56
CA ALA A 347 13.68 10.22 -4.93
C ALA A 347 14.82 9.19 -5.04
N SER A 348 14.50 8.03 -5.62
CA SER A 348 15.46 6.91 -5.76
C SER A 348 16.71 7.30 -6.54
N GLU A 349 16.57 8.14 -7.57
CA GLU A 349 17.67 8.66 -8.38
C GLU A 349 18.57 9.64 -7.63
N LYS A 350 18.08 10.32 -6.58
CA LYS A 350 18.89 11.22 -5.75
C LYS A 350 19.68 10.45 -4.70
N LEU A 351 19.05 9.44 -4.10
CA LEU A 351 19.69 8.58 -3.11
C LEU A 351 20.72 7.65 -3.72
N GLY A 352 20.44 7.14 -4.92
CA GLY A 352 21.24 6.09 -5.56
C GLY A 352 20.75 4.69 -5.23
N GLY A 353 19.43 4.53 -5.08
CA GLY A 353 18.80 3.23 -4.84
C GLY A 353 19.17 2.58 -3.50
N LEU A 354 19.18 1.25 -3.47
CA LEU A 354 19.45 0.42 -2.30
C LEU A 354 20.88 0.61 -1.78
N ALA A 355 21.87 0.86 -2.64
CA ALA A 355 23.24 1.19 -2.20
C ALA A 355 23.26 2.49 -1.38
N GLY A 356 22.56 3.51 -1.87
CA GLY A 356 22.41 4.78 -1.15
C GLY A 356 21.67 4.62 0.19
N LEU A 357 20.65 3.75 0.26
CA LEU A 357 19.97 3.39 1.51
C LEU A 357 20.93 2.74 2.51
N HIS A 358 21.76 1.80 2.07
CA HIS A 358 22.74 1.15 2.93
C HIS A 358 23.74 2.16 3.49
N GLU A 359 24.27 3.05 2.64
CA GLU A 359 25.21 4.10 3.05
C GLU A 359 24.58 5.09 4.03
N LEU A 360 23.32 5.49 3.78
CA LEU A 360 22.54 6.31 4.69
C LEU A 360 22.37 5.62 6.05
N ALA A 361 21.97 4.35 6.05
CA ALA A 361 21.78 3.59 7.27
C ALA A 361 23.06 3.48 8.09
N THR A 362 24.22 3.22 7.44
CA THR A 362 25.52 3.22 8.12
C THR A 362 25.83 4.58 8.77
N ARG A 363 25.60 5.70 8.08
CA ARG A 363 25.82 7.04 8.66
C ARG A 363 24.88 7.35 9.82
N LEU A 364 23.64 6.86 9.73
CA LEU A 364 22.65 6.95 10.79
C LEU A 364 22.81 5.88 11.88
N LYS A 365 23.83 5.01 11.79
CA LYS A 365 24.09 3.92 12.75
C LYS A 365 22.87 3.01 12.93
N LEU A 366 22.25 2.66 11.81
CA LEU A 366 21.14 1.72 11.74
C LEU A 366 21.72 0.34 11.39
N ASP A 367 22.36 -0.30 12.37
CA ASP A 367 23.26 -1.44 12.18
C ASP A 367 22.56 -2.75 11.74
N ASP A 368 21.22 -2.79 11.69
CA ASP A 368 20.42 -3.93 11.23
C ASP A 368 19.40 -3.51 10.16
N LEU A 369 19.89 -2.97 9.04
CA LEU A 369 19.04 -2.62 7.90
C LEU A 369 18.60 -3.88 7.14
N LYS A 370 17.29 -4.14 7.07
CA LYS A 370 16.70 -5.11 6.14
C LYS A 370 16.26 -4.40 4.86
N LEU A 371 16.71 -4.88 3.71
CA LEU A 371 16.35 -4.32 2.41
C LEU A 371 15.25 -5.15 1.75
N LEU A 372 14.16 -4.50 1.36
CA LEU A 372 13.08 -5.10 0.57
C LEU A 372 13.23 -4.71 -0.90
N TYR A 373 12.98 -5.66 -1.79
CA TYR A 373 13.11 -5.48 -3.23
C TYR A 373 12.18 -6.44 -3.99
N GLU A 374 11.95 -6.14 -5.26
CA GLU A 374 11.40 -7.07 -6.23
C GLU A 374 12.41 -7.22 -7.37
N ASP A 375 12.45 -8.41 -7.95
CA ASP A 375 13.29 -8.77 -9.09
C ASP A 375 13.32 -7.72 -10.22
N LYS A 376 12.14 -7.22 -10.61
CA LYS A 376 12.00 -6.20 -11.66
C LYS A 376 12.59 -4.82 -11.32
N ASP A 377 12.91 -4.57 -10.05
CA ASP A 377 13.48 -3.31 -9.58
C ASP A 377 15.02 -3.32 -9.54
N LEU A 378 15.66 -4.48 -9.67
CA LEU A 378 17.13 -4.60 -9.51
C LEU A 378 17.90 -3.89 -10.64
N GLN A 379 17.45 -3.99 -11.89
CA GLN A 379 18.09 -3.29 -13.02
C GLN A 379 17.97 -1.75 -12.92
N PRO A 380 16.78 -1.16 -12.69
CA PRO A 380 16.71 0.29 -12.48
C PRO A 380 17.41 0.76 -11.20
N ASP A 381 17.50 -0.08 -10.16
CA ASP A 381 18.28 0.20 -8.95
C ASP A 381 19.78 0.42 -9.26
N ALA A 382 20.40 -0.50 -10.00
CA ALA A 382 21.81 -0.37 -10.41
C ALA A 382 22.07 0.90 -11.25
N ILE A 383 21.13 1.26 -12.13
CA ILE A 383 21.21 2.50 -12.92
C ILE A 383 21.10 3.73 -12.00
N ALA A 384 20.16 3.73 -11.06
CA ALA A 384 19.96 4.83 -10.12
C ALA A 384 21.21 5.06 -9.25
N SER A 385 21.87 3.99 -8.80
CA SER A 385 23.14 4.09 -8.05
C SER A 385 24.24 4.81 -8.83
N LEU A 386 24.37 4.56 -10.14
CA LEU A 386 25.35 5.27 -10.98
C LEU A 386 24.95 6.72 -11.25
N LYS A 387 23.67 6.99 -11.55
CA LYS A 387 23.16 8.37 -11.74
C LYS A 387 23.45 9.24 -10.51
N ALA A 388 23.13 8.73 -9.31
CA ALA A 388 23.38 9.44 -8.05
C ALA A 388 24.88 9.63 -7.78
N SER A 389 25.76 8.79 -8.32
CA SER A 389 27.21 9.01 -8.32
C SER A 389 27.69 10.08 -9.31
N SER A 390 26.77 10.88 -9.87
CA SER A 390 27.08 11.91 -10.86
C SER A 390 27.74 11.34 -12.14
N VAL A 391 27.42 10.09 -12.48
CA VAL A 391 27.77 9.51 -13.79
C VAL A 391 26.81 10.07 -14.83
N ALA A 392 27.35 10.49 -15.98
CA ALA A 392 26.53 11.03 -17.06
C ALA A 392 25.60 9.94 -17.63
N PRO A 393 24.28 10.16 -17.74
CA PRO A 393 23.34 9.11 -18.15
C PRO A 393 23.65 8.47 -19.50
N ASN A 394 24.22 9.23 -20.44
CA ASN A 394 24.60 8.75 -21.77
C ASN A 394 25.85 7.85 -21.80
N THR A 395 26.56 7.69 -20.67
CA THR A 395 27.68 6.75 -20.55
C THR A 395 27.32 5.47 -19.82
N ILE A 396 26.09 5.36 -19.31
CA ILE A 396 25.61 4.19 -18.59
C ILE A 396 25.20 3.11 -19.60
N VAL A 397 25.78 1.92 -19.44
CA VAL A 397 25.52 0.73 -20.25
C VAL A 397 24.92 -0.34 -19.35
N THR A 398 23.85 -0.97 -19.81
CA THR A 398 23.16 -2.08 -19.13
C THR A 398 23.61 -3.41 -19.71
N PRO A 399 23.46 -4.54 -18.98
CA PRO A 399 23.84 -5.85 -19.48
C PRO A 399 22.99 -6.29 -20.67
N ASP A 400 23.58 -7.15 -21.51
CA ASP A 400 22.87 -7.96 -22.49
C ASP A 400 22.59 -9.38 -21.93
N SER A 401 22.26 -10.34 -22.79
CA SER A 401 22.00 -11.73 -22.35
C SER A 401 23.20 -12.47 -21.77
N THR A 402 24.42 -11.97 -22.01
CA THR A 402 25.69 -12.60 -21.56
C THR A 402 26.29 -11.90 -20.34
N GLY A 403 25.90 -10.65 -20.09
CA GLY A 403 26.34 -9.86 -18.94
C GLY A 403 26.71 -8.43 -19.35
N LEU A 404 27.66 -7.82 -18.64
CA LEU A 404 28.17 -6.49 -19.00
C LEU A 404 29.34 -6.62 -19.98
N PRO A 405 29.34 -5.85 -21.09
CA PRO A 405 30.28 -6.03 -22.18
C PRO A 405 31.69 -5.47 -21.90
N GLY A 406 31.91 -4.76 -20.80
CA GLY A 406 33.23 -4.22 -20.45
C GLY A 406 33.74 -3.19 -21.45
N LYS A 407 32.93 -2.15 -21.77
CA LYS A 407 33.35 -1.08 -22.70
C LYS A 407 34.72 -0.51 -22.35
N LEU A 408 35.49 -0.05 -23.34
CA LEU A 408 36.90 0.37 -23.22
C LEU A 408 37.21 1.44 -22.14
N ASP A 409 36.19 2.08 -21.60
CA ASP A 409 36.29 3.08 -20.54
C ASP A 409 35.32 2.83 -19.37
N ALA A 410 34.74 1.63 -19.25
CA ALA A 410 33.90 1.22 -18.15
C ALA A 410 34.72 1.02 -16.85
N MET A 411 34.92 2.11 -16.10
CA MET A 411 35.71 2.13 -14.87
C MET A 411 34.86 2.04 -13.60
N VAL A 412 33.55 2.23 -13.71
CA VAL A 412 32.59 2.11 -12.61
C VAL A 412 31.56 1.06 -12.99
N VAL A 413 31.21 0.21 -12.04
CA VAL A 413 30.13 -0.76 -12.20
C VAL A 413 29.22 -0.73 -10.98
N SER A 414 27.93 -0.88 -11.18
CA SER A 414 26.95 -1.09 -10.13
C SER A 414 26.27 -2.43 -10.33
N PHE A 415 26.09 -3.16 -9.24
CA PHE A 415 25.33 -4.40 -9.19
C PHE A 415 24.22 -4.27 -8.16
N SER A 416 23.06 -4.85 -8.47
CA SER A 416 21.93 -5.03 -7.56
C SER A 416 21.46 -6.48 -7.70
N MET A 417 21.55 -7.29 -6.64
CA MET A 417 21.39 -8.75 -6.72
C MET A 417 20.46 -9.27 -5.64
N GLY A 418 19.49 -10.11 -6.04
CA GLY A 418 18.54 -10.78 -5.14
C GLY A 418 18.99 -12.15 -4.63
N ALA A 419 20.16 -12.63 -5.03
CA ALA A 419 20.74 -13.89 -4.58
C ALA A 419 22.28 -13.79 -4.51
N LEU A 420 22.92 -14.76 -3.85
CA LEU A 420 24.38 -14.86 -3.86
C LEU A 420 24.88 -15.26 -5.26
N GLY A 421 25.86 -14.52 -5.78
CA GLY A 421 26.67 -14.91 -6.94
C GLY A 421 26.08 -14.65 -8.32
N SER A 422 25.83 -13.39 -8.71
CA SER A 422 25.16 -13.11 -10.00
C SER A 422 26.07 -12.60 -11.13
N PHE A 423 27.19 -11.95 -10.81
CA PHE A 423 28.17 -11.47 -11.80
C PHE A 423 29.59 -11.92 -11.46
N PHE A 424 30.31 -12.41 -12.48
CA PHE A 424 31.69 -12.88 -12.37
C PHE A 424 32.57 -12.20 -13.41
N PRO A 425 33.80 -11.80 -13.05
CA PRO A 425 34.75 -11.30 -14.03
C PRO A 425 35.14 -12.42 -15.00
N GLU A 426 35.07 -12.17 -16.31
CA GLU A 426 35.40 -13.19 -17.32
C GLU A 426 36.92 -13.43 -17.43
N VAL A 427 37.73 -12.41 -17.12
CA VAL A 427 39.19 -12.48 -17.20
C VAL A 427 39.82 -13.09 -15.95
N SER A 428 40.82 -13.96 -16.15
CA SER A 428 41.65 -14.53 -15.10
C SER A 428 43.12 -14.13 -15.29
N PRO A 429 43.78 -13.45 -14.32
CA PRO A 429 43.22 -12.99 -13.05
C PRO A 429 42.22 -11.82 -13.23
N PRO A 430 41.24 -11.67 -12.32
CA PRO A 430 40.30 -10.55 -12.34
C PRO A 430 41.00 -9.21 -12.30
N VAL A 431 40.37 -8.20 -12.89
CA VAL A 431 40.85 -6.82 -12.77
C VAL A 431 40.74 -6.37 -11.31
N PRO A 432 41.75 -5.70 -10.72
CA PRO A 432 41.59 -5.10 -9.40
C PRO A 432 40.41 -4.12 -9.37
N TYR A 433 39.49 -4.32 -8.43
CA TYR A 433 38.36 -3.44 -8.15
C TYR A 433 38.11 -3.33 -6.64
N ALA A 434 37.37 -2.30 -6.23
CA ALA A 434 36.87 -2.13 -4.87
C ALA A 434 35.44 -1.62 -4.89
N CYS A 435 34.59 -2.13 -4.00
CA CYS A 435 33.16 -1.83 -3.98
C CYS A 435 32.75 -1.18 -2.65
N LEU A 436 31.72 -0.34 -2.70
CA LEU A 436 30.99 0.10 -1.51
C LEU A 436 29.49 -0.09 -1.69
N PRO A 437 28.79 -0.54 -0.63
CA PRO A 437 29.32 -1.11 0.62
C PRO A 437 30.20 -2.36 0.41
N GLU A 438 31.17 -2.59 1.32
CA GLU A 438 31.94 -3.84 1.38
C GLU A 438 31.04 -4.93 2.00
N LEU A 439 30.18 -5.56 1.21
CA LEU A 439 29.18 -6.50 1.75
C LEU A 439 29.80 -7.87 2.08
N ALA A 440 29.47 -8.38 3.26
CA ALA A 440 29.89 -9.71 3.71
C ALA A 440 29.30 -10.80 2.78
N PRO A 441 29.97 -11.94 2.51
CA PRO A 441 29.54 -12.97 1.54
C PRO A 441 28.17 -13.64 1.77
N ALA A 442 27.48 -13.38 2.88
CA ALA A 442 26.18 -14.00 3.21
C ALA A 442 24.96 -13.06 3.09
N GLU A 443 25.15 -11.73 2.98
CA GLU A 443 24.03 -10.77 2.95
C GLU A 443 23.35 -10.74 1.57
N VAL A 444 22.02 -10.74 1.55
CA VAL A 444 21.17 -10.58 0.36
C VAL A 444 19.94 -9.74 0.78
N PRO A 445 19.46 -8.78 -0.03
CA PRO A 445 19.98 -8.36 -1.33
C PRO A 445 21.32 -7.62 -1.22
N ARG A 446 22.04 -7.56 -2.34
CA ARG A 446 23.32 -6.85 -2.45
C ARG A 446 23.24 -5.77 -3.49
N THR A 447 23.36 -4.52 -3.08
CA THR A 447 23.61 -3.42 -4.01
C THR A 447 24.94 -2.79 -3.70
N LEU A 448 25.82 -2.76 -4.69
CA LEU A 448 27.19 -2.26 -4.58
C LEU A 448 27.56 -1.44 -5.79
N VAL A 449 28.41 -0.44 -5.57
CA VAL A 449 29.05 0.33 -6.63
C VAL A 449 30.56 0.19 -6.50
N CYS A 450 31.20 -0.25 -7.57
CA CYS A 450 32.61 -0.58 -7.62
C CYS A 450 33.39 0.34 -8.54
N ALA A 451 34.58 0.71 -8.08
CA ALA A 451 35.62 1.34 -8.88
C ALA A 451 36.59 0.26 -9.38
N GLN A 452 36.93 0.31 -10.66
CA GLN A 452 37.79 -0.66 -11.34
C GLN A 452 39.08 0.01 -11.79
N SER A 453 40.20 -0.73 -11.80
CA SER A 453 41.49 -0.23 -12.28
C SER A 453 41.59 -0.14 -13.81
N ARG A 454 40.83 -0.99 -14.51
CA ARG A 454 40.62 -1.02 -15.96
C ARG A 454 39.26 -1.64 -16.27
N PRO A 455 38.72 -1.50 -17.49
CA PRO A 455 37.49 -2.17 -17.86
C PRO A 455 37.64 -3.70 -17.85
N GLN A 456 36.55 -4.39 -17.55
CA GLN A 456 36.45 -5.84 -17.65
C GLN A 456 35.04 -6.27 -18.03
N VAL A 457 34.96 -7.41 -18.71
CA VAL A 457 33.68 -8.07 -19.01
C VAL A 457 33.20 -8.78 -17.76
N TRP A 458 31.91 -8.61 -17.45
CA TRP A 458 31.26 -9.29 -16.33
C TRP A 458 30.23 -10.26 -16.87
N ARG A 459 30.50 -11.55 -16.75
CA ARG A 459 29.55 -12.59 -17.13
C ARG A 459 28.45 -12.69 -16.09
N SER A 460 27.23 -12.91 -16.56
CA SER A 460 26.09 -13.19 -15.71
C SER A 460 25.74 -14.68 -15.72
N ASP A 461 25.62 -15.29 -14.53
CA ASP A 461 25.25 -16.71 -14.37
C ASP A 461 23.84 -16.90 -13.78
N ALA A 462 23.19 -15.82 -13.33
CA ALA A 462 21.84 -15.86 -12.77
C ALA A 462 20.77 -15.54 -13.84
N PRO A 463 19.49 -15.92 -13.62
CA PRO A 463 18.40 -15.45 -14.46
C PRO A 463 18.38 -13.91 -14.51
N ALA A 464 18.16 -13.34 -15.70
CA ALA A 464 18.15 -11.88 -15.89
C ALA A 464 17.15 -11.13 -14.97
N LYS A 465 16.13 -11.82 -14.45
CA LYS A 465 15.12 -11.24 -13.55
C LYS A 465 15.61 -11.07 -12.11
N THR A 466 16.60 -11.85 -11.64
CA THR A 466 17.00 -11.86 -10.21
C THR A 466 18.23 -10.99 -9.93
N GLN A 467 18.59 -10.11 -10.87
CA GLN A 467 19.76 -9.25 -10.79
C GLN A 467 19.60 -8.01 -11.68
N GLY A 468 20.41 -7.01 -11.42
CA GLY A 468 20.59 -5.82 -12.23
C GLY A 468 22.04 -5.37 -12.20
N ALA A 469 22.51 -4.83 -13.31
CA ALA A 469 23.85 -4.28 -13.38
C ALA A 469 23.92 -3.09 -14.31
N ALA A 470 24.91 -2.22 -14.10
CA ALA A 470 25.20 -1.15 -15.02
C ALA A 470 26.69 -0.83 -14.96
N GLU A 471 27.30 -0.53 -16.10
CA GLU A 471 28.68 -0.07 -16.18
C GLU A 471 28.75 1.32 -16.79
N ALA A 472 29.78 2.09 -16.45
CA ALA A 472 29.98 3.41 -16.99
C ALA A 472 31.42 3.90 -16.85
N LYS A 473 31.72 5.01 -17.52
CA LYS A 473 32.96 5.77 -17.32
C LYS A 473 33.02 6.39 -15.94
N TYR A 474 34.24 6.65 -15.46
CA TYR A 474 34.39 7.58 -14.34
C TYR A 474 33.74 8.92 -14.70
N PRO A 475 33.02 9.55 -13.75
CA PRO A 475 32.69 10.96 -13.88
C PRO A 475 33.96 11.78 -14.11
N VAL A 476 33.86 12.86 -14.89
CA VAL A 476 35.02 13.70 -15.27
C VAL A 476 35.84 14.14 -14.05
N TRP A 477 35.16 14.40 -12.93
CA TRP A 477 35.79 14.82 -11.69
C TRP A 477 36.62 13.72 -10.98
N LEU A 478 36.34 12.43 -11.26
CA LEU A 478 37.05 11.28 -10.69
C LEU A 478 38.11 10.69 -11.64
N ALA A 479 38.24 11.22 -12.86
CA ALA A 479 39.09 10.67 -13.92
C ALA A 479 40.57 10.47 -13.53
N MET A 480 41.08 11.17 -12.51
CA MET A 480 42.47 10.98 -12.07
C MET A 480 42.77 9.61 -11.45
N PHE A 481 41.74 8.87 -11.04
CA PHE A 481 41.86 7.49 -10.56
C PHE A 481 41.93 6.47 -11.71
N GLN A 482 41.84 6.91 -12.96
CA GLN A 482 42.00 6.03 -14.10
C GLN A 482 43.41 5.40 -14.09
N GLY A 483 43.46 4.06 -14.20
CA GLY A 483 44.70 3.29 -14.17
C GLY A 483 45.30 3.08 -12.77
N VAL A 484 44.64 3.54 -11.70
CA VAL A 484 45.07 3.22 -10.33
C VAL A 484 44.86 1.72 -10.09
N THR A 485 45.95 1.01 -9.82
CA THR A 485 45.93 -0.44 -9.50
C THR A 485 46.04 -0.72 -8.00
N ASP A 486 46.40 0.30 -7.19
CA ASP A 486 46.47 0.19 -5.74
C ASP A 486 45.08 -0.06 -5.13
N LYS A 487 44.98 -1.04 -4.24
CA LYS A 487 43.71 -1.45 -3.63
C LYS A 487 43.08 -0.34 -2.79
N GLU A 488 43.88 0.41 -2.04
CA GLU A 488 43.38 1.50 -1.20
C GLU A 488 43.00 2.72 -2.05
N GLY A 489 43.72 2.96 -3.15
CA GLY A 489 43.33 3.93 -4.17
C GLY A 489 41.98 3.60 -4.81
N LEU A 490 41.72 2.34 -5.17
CA LEU A 490 40.41 1.90 -5.69
C LEU A 490 39.29 2.01 -4.65
N LYS A 491 39.55 1.64 -3.39
CA LYS A 491 38.60 1.87 -2.30
C LYS A 491 38.29 3.35 -2.13
N SER A 492 39.29 4.21 -2.29
CA SER A 492 39.13 5.65 -2.23
C SER A 492 38.26 6.17 -3.39
N ALA A 493 38.45 5.66 -4.61
CA ALA A 493 37.55 5.96 -5.73
C ALA A 493 36.10 5.52 -5.43
N ALA A 494 35.89 4.31 -4.88
CA ALA A 494 34.56 3.86 -4.46
C ALA A 494 33.96 4.77 -3.36
N ARG A 495 34.75 5.19 -2.37
CA ARG A 495 34.33 6.15 -1.31
C ARG A 495 33.91 7.49 -1.89
N MET A 496 34.63 7.98 -2.91
CA MET A 496 34.24 9.22 -3.59
C MET A 496 32.92 9.08 -4.35
N LEU A 497 32.62 7.92 -4.94
CA LEU A 497 31.33 7.65 -5.59
C LEU A 497 30.17 7.59 -4.59
N ALA A 498 30.39 7.02 -3.40
CA ALA A 498 29.43 7.03 -2.29
C ALA A 498 29.22 8.45 -1.73
N PHE A 499 30.31 9.20 -1.57
CA PHE A 499 30.25 10.61 -1.20
C PHE A 499 29.47 11.43 -2.21
N ALA A 500 29.67 11.20 -3.52
CA ALA A 500 28.89 11.86 -4.57
C ALA A 500 27.39 11.58 -4.44
N ARG A 501 26.96 10.34 -4.17
CA ARG A 501 25.55 10.01 -3.89
C ARG A 501 24.99 10.81 -2.71
N ARG A 502 25.72 10.88 -1.61
CA ARG A 502 25.33 11.69 -0.44
C ARG A 502 25.20 13.17 -0.80
N MET A 503 26.15 13.72 -1.55
CA MET A 503 26.12 15.12 -1.97
C MET A 503 24.95 15.40 -2.91
N THR A 504 24.64 14.51 -3.86
CA THR A 504 23.46 14.59 -4.73
C THR A 504 22.16 14.55 -3.93
N LEU A 505 22.05 13.66 -2.94
CA LEU A 505 20.91 13.61 -2.02
C LEU A 505 20.72 14.94 -1.27
N LEU A 506 21.80 15.57 -0.81
CA LEU A 506 21.78 16.88 -0.15
C LEU A 506 21.54 18.06 -1.12
N GLY A 507 21.48 17.80 -2.43
CA GLY A 507 21.24 18.79 -3.49
C GLY A 507 22.48 19.51 -3.98
N PHE A 508 23.68 18.97 -3.73
CA PHE A 508 24.92 19.51 -4.28
C PHE A 508 25.29 18.83 -5.61
N GLU A 509 25.95 19.58 -6.49
CA GLU A 509 26.50 19.10 -7.75
C GLU A 509 28.02 19.25 -7.80
N PRO A 510 28.76 18.24 -8.31
CA PRO A 510 30.21 18.32 -8.46
C PRO A 510 30.64 19.25 -9.61
N SER A 511 31.77 19.93 -9.43
CA SER A 511 32.43 20.79 -10.42
C SER A 511 33.95 20.78 -10.20
N THR A 512 34.74 20.88 -11.27
CA THR A 512 36.22 20.85 -11.20
C THR A 512 36.95 21.97 -11.91
N THR A 513 36.30 22.77 -12.76
CA THR A 513 36.99 23.77 -13.61
C THR A 513 36.62 25.20 -13.27
N ASP A 514 35.36 25.45 -12.91
CA ASP A 514 34.85 26.81 -12.82
C ASP A 514 35.08 27.39 -11.42
N GLY A 515 35.94 28.41 -11.35
CA GLY A 515 36.24 29.15 -10.13
C GLY A 515 36.99 28.33 -9.09
N VAL A 516 37.86 27.40 -9.50
CA VAL A 516 38.72 26.61 -8.61
C VAL A 516 40.15 26.69 -9.12
N ILE A 517 41.08 27.07 -8.24
CA ILE A 517 42.52 27.16 -8.53
C ILE A 517 43.25 26.22 -7.59
N ASP A 518 43.76 25.12 -8.13
CA ASP A 518 44.45 24.06 -7.38
C ASP A 518 45.84 24.51 -6.91
N GLN A 519 46.06 24.43 -5.60
CA GLN A 519 47.32 24.78 -4.94
C GLN A 519 47.96 23.54 -4.31
N ALA A 520 49.25 23.61 -3.97
CA ALA A 520 49.96 22.48 -3.39
C ALA A 520 49.43 22.08 -2.00
N ASP A 521 48.80 23.00 -1.28
CA ASP A 521 48.23 22.81 0.06
C ASP A 521 46.68 22.78 0.09
N GLY A 522 46.02 22.93 -1.07
CA GLY A 522 44.56 23.04 -1.14
C GLY A 522 44.08 23.72 -2.40
N ALA A 523 43.17 24.70 -2.27
CA ALA A 523 42.67 25.46 -3.41
C ALA A 523 42.19 26.86 -3.02
N THR A 524 42.16 27.75 -4.01
CA THR A 524 41.37 28.97 -3.95
C THR A 524 40.08 28.76 -4.73
N ILE A 525 38.93 29.01 -4.08
CA ILE A 525 37.60 28.79 -4.63
C ILE A 525 36.87 30.12 -4.71
N SER A 526 36.27 30.41 -5.85
CA SER A 526 35.41 31.56 -6.09
C SER A 526 33.93 31.19 -5.95
N GLY A 527 33.14 32.07 -5.34
CA GLY A 527 31.70 31.92 -5.20
C GLY A 527 30.96 32.09 -6.53
N ARG A 528 29.81 31.41 -6.67
CA ARG A 528 28.99 31.40 -7.89
C ARG A 528 27.58 31.91 -7.61
N GLN A 529 26.98 32.54 -8.61
CA GLN A 529 25.59 32.99 -8.50
C GLN A 529 24.65 31.80 -8.33
N GLY A 530 23.74 31.87 -7.35
CA GLY A 530 22.76 30.84 -7.07
C GLY A 530 23.32 29.55 -6.49
N ARG A 531 24.62 29.51 -6.12
CA ARG A 531 25.24 28.38 -5.42
C ARG A 531 26.19 28.87 -4.34
N ASP A 532 25.64 29.18 -3.17
CA ASP A 532 26.36 29.82 -2.06
C ASP A 532 26.87 28.84 -1.02
N LEU A 533 26.63 27.54 -1.16
CA LEU A 533 27.22 26.51 -0.30
C LEU A 533 28.22 25.67 -1.07
N THR A 534 29.39 25.46 -0.46
CA THR A 534 30.52 24.78 -1.10
C THR A 534 31.16 23.74 -0.17
N VAL A 535 31.42 22.56 -0.71
CA VAL A 535 32.24 21.51 -0.06
C VAL A 535 33.37 21.14 -1.01
N ALA A 536 34.60 21.04 -0.50
CA ALA A 536 35.78 20.82 -1.33
C ALA A 536 36.60 19.62 -0.88
N VAL A 537 37.02 18.81 -1.84
CA VAL A 537 37.85 17.62 -1.61
C VAL A 537 39.00 17.63 -2.61
N GLY A 538 40.23 17.56 -2.10
CA GLY A 538 41.42 17.32 -2.89
C GLY A 538 41.56 15.83 -3.18
N LEU A 539 41.89 15.49 -4.41
CA LEU A 539 42.19 14.14 -4.87
C LEU A 539 43.66 14.10 -5.28
N VAL A 540 44.37 13.01 -4.94
CA VAL A 540 45.80 12.82 -5.21
C VAL A 540 46.10 11.39 -5.69
N LYS A 541 47.16 11.21 -6.50
CA LYS A 541 47.53 9.90 -7.09
C LYS A 541 48.24 8.92 -6.13
N ARG A 542 48.41 9.27 -4.86
CA ARG A 542 49.05 8.43 -3.83
C ARG A 542 48.31 8.64 -2.51
N ALA A 543 48.53 7.76 -1.54
CA ALA A 543 47.99 7.92 -0.19
C ALA A 543 48.23 9.36 0.32
N PRO A 544 47.20 10.01 0.88
CA PRO A 544 45.94 9.45 1.38
C PRO A 544 44.83 9.30 0.33
N TRP A 545 45.10 9.58 -0.96
CA TRP A 545 44.17 9.57 -2.11
C TRP A 545 43.09 10.65 -2.09
N ILE A 546 42.52 10.91 -0.92
CA ILE A 546 41.45 11.88 -0.67
C ILE A 546 41.89 12.79 0.49
N VAL A 547 41.76 14.09 0.28
CA VAL A 547 42.11 15.12 1.26
C VAL A 547 40.93 16.07 1.42
N PRO A 548 40.11 15.93 2.46
CA PRO A 548 39.05 16.89 2.77
C PRO A 548 39.64 18.29 2.97
N LEU A 549 39.08 19.29 2.30
CA LEU A 549 39.54 20.67 2.35
C LEU A 549 38.56 21.52 3.15
N THR A 550 39.10 22.44 3.95
CA THR A 550 38.31 23.33 4.80
C THR A 550 39.08 24.62 5.11
N GLU A 551 38.39 25.65 5.58
CA GLU A 551 39.01 26.81 6.24
C GLU A 551 39.07 26.60 7.78
N GLY A 552 38.23 25.72 8.32
CA GLY A 552 38.04 25.54 9.76
C GLY A 552 38.43 24.16 10.26
N ALA A 553 37.54 23.55 11.05
CA ALA A 553 37.78 22.24 11.64
C ALA A 553 37.88 21.15 10.56
N ALA A 554 38.81 20.23 10.75
CA ALA A 554 38.95 19.08 9.86
C ALA A 554 37.69 18.21 9.89
N TRP A 555 37.38 17.61 8.74
CA TRP A 555 36.20 16.78 8.55
C TRP A 555 36.57 15.54 7.72
N THR A 556 35.64 14.57 7.63
CA THR A 556 35.79 13.32 6.89
C THR A 556 34.56 13.06 6.02
N LEU A 557 34.71 12.28 4.95
CA LEU A 557 33.63 11.99 4.00
C LEU A 557 32.41 11.31 4.67
N ASP A 558 32.66 10.47 5.67
CA ASP A 558 31.63 9.72 6.40
C ASP A 558 31.03 10.50 7.58
N GLY A 559 31.70 11.58 8.02
CA GLY A 559 31.27 12.41 9.15
C GLY A 559 30.24 13.48 8.75
N PRO A 560 29.89 14.39 9.68
CA PRO A 560 29.05 15.54 9.35
C PRO A 560 29.71 16.42 8.27
N ILE A 561 28.95 16.77 7.24
CA ILE A 561 29.40 17.67 6.17
C ILE A 561 29.46 19.10 6.71
N GLN A 562 30.56 19.81 6.43
CA GLN A 562 30.74 21.21 6.79
C GLN A 562 30.74 22.09 5.52
N PRO A 563 29.57 22.48 5.01
CA PRO A 563 29.52 23.36 3.84
C PRO A 563 29.97 24.77 4.22
N ILE A 564 30.80 25.35 3.35
CA ILE A 564 31.32 26.72 3.46
C ILE A 564 30.36 27.63 2.71
N LYS A 565 29.89 28.69 3.39
CA LYS A 565 29.08 29.73 2.75
C LYS A 565 29.97 30.67 1.92
N LEU A 566 29.80 30.66 0.60
CA LEU A 566 30.63 31.40 -0.35
C LEU A 566 29.78 32.17 -1.37
N PRO A 567 29.37 33.41 -1.06
CA PRO A 567 28.59 34.25 -1.97
C PRO A 567 29.33 34.62 -3.25
N LEU A 568 28.57 35.01 -4.29
CA LEU A 568 29.12 35.51 -5.56
C LEU A 568 30.14 36.65 -5.32
N GLY A 569 31.25 36.61 -6.08
CA GLY A 569 32.30 37.64 -6.03
C GLY A 569 33.25 37.54 -4.83
N LYS A 570 33.01 36.59 -3.91
CA LYS A 570 33.95 36.26 -2.84
C LYS A 570 34.84 35.10 -3.25
N THR A 571 36.05 35.07 -2.69
CA THR A 571 36.99 33.97 -2.81
C THR A 571 37.39 33.48 -1.43
N ILE A 572 37.71 32.20 -1.33
CA ILE A 572 38.19 31.57 -0.11
C ILE A 572 39.38 30.68 -0.42
N LYS A 573 40.34 30.61 0.50
CA LYS A 573 41.42 29.63 0.43
C LYS A 573 41.09 28.49 1.40
N VAL A 574 40.88 27.29 0.86
CA VAL A 574 40.70 26.07 1.64
C VAL A 574 41.98 25.25 1.63
N ARG A 575 42.28 24.57 2.74
CA ARG A 575 43.49 23.75 2.88
C ARG A 575 43.16 22.36 3.44
N GLY A 576 44.01 21.41 3.11
CA GLY A 576 43.98 20.07 3.70
C GLY A 576 44.89 19.98 4.93
N ARG A 577 44.65 18.98 5.79
CA ARG A 577 45.63 18.58 6.84
C ARG A 577 46.93 18.05 6.24
N GLN A 578 46.83 17.46 5.05
CA GLN A 578 47.95 16.95 4.27
C GLN A 578 48.05 17.76 2.99
N ALA A 579 49.26 18.00 2.51
CA ALA A 579 49.48 18.69 1.25
C ALA A 579 48.98 17.82 0.08
N LEU A 580 48.45 18.47 -0.95
CA LEU A 580 48.08 17.83 -2.21
C LEU A 580 49.29 17.50 -3.09
N GLY A 581 50.47 18.02 -2.73
CA GLY A 581 51.73 17.83 -3.48
C GLY A 581 51.97 18.94 -4.50
N GLY A 582 53.24 19.13 -4.89
CA GLY A 582 53.68 20.24 -5.74
C GLY A 582 53.32 20.12 -7.22
N ASP A 583 53.20 18.90 -7.75
CA ASP A 583 52.92 18.62 -9.16
C ASP A 583 51.41 18.71 -9.49
N PRO A 584 50.96 19.69 -10.29
CA PRO A 584 49.55 19.82 -10.69
C PRO A 584 48.99 18.58 -11.42
N GLY A 585 49.82 17.81 -12.13
CA GLY A 585 49.39 16.60 -12.85
C GLY A 585 49.06 15.40 -11.95
N THR A 586 49.28 15.54 -10.65
CA THR A 586 49.07 14.49 -9.64
C THR A 586 47.99 14.81 -8.62
N ARG A 587 47.38 16.01 -8.72
CA ARG A 587 46.31 16.48 -7.84
C ARG A 587 45.12 17.02 -8.63
N ARG A 588 43.97 17.06 -7.99
CA ARG A 588 42.78 17.75 -8.48
C ARG A 588 41.92 18.19 -7.31
N VAL A 589 41.37 19.40 -7.32
CA VAL A 589 40.32 19.77 -6.36
C VAL A 589 38.94 19.62 -7.00
N VAL A 590 38.08 18.89 -6.33
CA VAL A 590 36.66 18.75 -6.68
C VAL A 590 35.83 19.56 -5.69
N VAL A 591 34.90 20.33 -6.24
CA VAL A 591 34.04 21.23 -5.45
C VAL A 591 32.58 20.88 -5.71
N TRP A 592 31.85 20.54 -4.66
CA TRP A 592 30.40 20.34 -4.67
C TRP A 592 29.72 21.63 -4.29
N ARG A 593 28.74 22.07 -5.09
CA ARG A 593 28.04 23.34 -4.89
C ARG A 593 26.53 23.16 -4.87
N LYS A 594 25.87 23.88 -3.97
CA LYS A 594 24.42 23.96 -3.81
C LYS A 594 23.97 25.41 -3.81
#